data_AF-W3AMF3-F1
#
_entry.id   AF-W3AMF3-F1
#
_cell.length_a   1.000
_cell.length_b   1.000
_cell.length_c   1.000
_cell.angle_alpha   90.00
_cell.angle_beta   90.00
_cell.angle_gamma   90.00
#
_symmetry.space_group_name_H-M   'P 1'
#
loop_
_entity.id
_entity.type
_entity.pdbx_description
1 polymer ?
#
loop_
_entity_poly.entity_id
_entity_poly.type
_entity_poly.pdbx_seq_one_letter_code
_entity_poly.pdbx_strand_id
1 'polypeptide(L)' 'MYRDLIYVAPFIIIFILSLFLFIQDGKAAKAEGRKRKLGITVLLIVSAGLLISMMILAVLLILLTIAIVQNM' A
#
# COMPACT_ATOMS: atom_id res chain seq x y z
N MET A 1 -7.92 -20.02 1.90
CA MET A 1 -6.60 -19.62 1.36
C MET A 1 -6.71 -18.72 0.14
N TYR A 2 -7.22 -19.17 -1.02
CA TYR A 2 -7.31 -18.28 -2.20
C TYR A 2 -8.36 -17.17 -2.09
N ARG A 3 -9.40 -17.38 -1.29
CA ARG A 3 -10.49 -16.42 -1.12
C ARG A 3 -10.03 -15.13 -0.43
N ASP A 4 -9.11 -15.24 0.52
CA ASP A 4 -8.53 -14.11 1.26
C ASP A 4 -7.62 -13.27 0.35
N LEU A 5 -6.90 -13.94 -0.55
CA LEU A 5 -6.04 -13.29 -1.55
C LEU A 5 -6.85 -12.41 -2.52
N ILE A 6 -8.09 -12.80 -2.86
CA ILE A 6 -8.97 -12.01 -3.73
C ILE A 6 -9.35 -10.67 -3.10
N TYR A 7 -9.42 -10.58 -1.77
CA TYR A 7 -9.73 -9.32 -1.08
C TYR A 7 -8.52 -8.40 -0.96
N VAL A 8 -7.30 -8.95 -0.88
CA VAL A 8 -6.06 -8.16 -0.74
C VAL A 8 -5.46 -7.79 -2.10
N ALA A 9 -5.64 -8.63 -3.12
CA ALA A 9 -5.07 -8.43 -4.46
C ALA A 9 -5.40 -7.07 -5.09
N PRO A 10 -6.64 -6.52 -5.00
CA PRO A 10 -6.96 -5.21 -5.57
C PRO A 10 -6.10 -4.08 -4.99
N PHE A 11 -5.82 -4.12 -3.69
CA PHE A 11 -4.99 -3.10 -3.02
C PHE A 11 -3.54 -3.17 -3.46
N ILE A 12 -3.01 -4.38 -3.60
CA ILE A 12 -1.65 -4.61 -4.12
C ILE A 12 -1.56 -4.14 -5.58
N ILE A 13 -2.55 -4.44 -6.42
CA ILE A 13 -2.60 -4.00 -7.82
C ILE A 13 -2.63 -2.47 -7.90
N ILE A 14 -3.48 -1.80 -7.11
CA ILE A 14 -3.56 -0.33 -7.05
C ILE A 14 -2.21 0.27 -6.63
N PHE A 15 -1.54 -0.32 -5.63
CA PHE A 15 -0.21 0.12 -5.21
C PHE A 15 0.81 0.00 -6.35
N ILE A 16 0.89 -1.16 -7.01
CA ILE A 16 1.81 -1.39 -8.12
C ILE A 16 1.56 -0.40 -9.27
N LEU A 17 0.29 -0.17 -9.63
CA LEU A 17 -0.08 0.82 -10.65
C LEU A 17 0.32 2.23 -10.25
N SER A 18 0.07 2.63 -9.00
CA SER A 18 0.45 3.95 -8.49
C SER A 18 1.98 4.16 -8.48
N LEU A 19 2.73 3.12 -8.14
CA LEU A 19 4.20 3.13 -8.15
C LEU A 19 4.72 3.27 -9.59
N PHE A 20 4.13 2.52 -10.52
CA PHE A 20 4.48 2.61 -11.93
C PHE A 20 4.23 4.02 -12.50
N LEU A 21 3.06 4.61 -12.23
CA LEU A 21 2.74 5.98 -12.62
C LEU A 21 3.68 7.00 -12.00
N PHE A 22 4.06 6.82 -10.72
CA PHE A 22 5.01 7.68 -10.03
C PHE A 22 6.41 7.63 -10.65
N ILE A 23 6.88 6.44 -11.03
CA ILE A 23 8.17 6.26 -11.70
C ILE A 23 8.14 6.90 -13.09
N GLN A 24 7.07 6.69 -13.87
CA GLN A 24 6.93 7.28 -15.19
C GLN A 24 6.86 8.81 -15.15
N ASP A 25 5.99 9.39 -14.31
CA ASP A 25 5.89 10.84 -14.17
C ASP A 25 7.20 11.43 -13.63
N GLY A 26 7.94 10.70 -12.79
CA GLY A 26 9.27 11.10 -12.35
C GLY A 26 10.28 11.23 -13.49
N LYS A 27 10.25 10.31 -14.47
CA LYS A 27 11.10 10.39 -15.67
C LYS A 27 10.67 11.53 -16.59
N ALA A 28 9.36 11.64 -16.86
CA ALA A 28 8.81 12.69 -17.72
C ALA A 28 9.03 14.09 -17.15
N ALA A 29 8.76 14.29 -15.85
CA ALA A 29 8.96 15.57 -15.17
C ALA A 29 10.44 16.02 -15.22
N LYS A 30 11.37 15.07 -15.09
CA LYS A 30 12.82 15.35 -15.21
C LYS A 30 13.20 15.75 -16.63
N ALA A 31 12.64 15.10 -17.65
CA ALA A 31 12.91 15.43 -19.05
C ALA A 31 12.33 16.80 -19.44
N GLU A 32 11.16 17.15 -18.89
CA GLU A 32 10.43 18.39 -19.19
C GLU A 32 10.82 19.56 -18.27
N GLY A 33 11.72 19.36 -17.29
CA GLY A 33 12.12 20.39 -16.33
C GLY A 33 11.00 20.87 -15.39
N ARG A 34 9.89 20.13 -15.31
CA ARG A 34 8.74 20.46 -14.45
C ARG A 34 8.77 19.72 -13.13
N LYS A 35 7.95 20.16 -12.18
CA LYS A 35 7.67 19.40 -10.95
C LYS A 35 6.76 18.21 -11.24
N ARG A 36 6.85 17.18 -10.41
CA ARG A 36 5.98 15.99 -10.47
C ARG A 36 4.53 16.38 -10.17
N LYS A 37 3.60 15.63 -10.73
CA LYS A 37 2.17 15.85 -10.49
C LYS A 37 1.83 15.47 -9.04
N LEU A 38 1.25 16.42 -8.31
CA LEU A 38 0.84 16.22 -6.92
C LEU A 38 -0.09 15.02 -6.77
N GLY A 39 -1.07 14.88 -7.67
CA GLY A 39 -2.04 13.78 -7.64
C GLY A 39 -1.42 12.39 -7.70
N ILE A 40 -0.34 12.19 -8.46
CA ILE A 40 0.37 10.90 -8.55
C ILE A 40 1.12 10.61 -7.24
N THR A 41 1.68 11.65 -6.63
CA THR A 41 2.38 11.53 -5.34
C THR A 41 1.40 11.19 -4.21
N VAL A 42 0.25 11.88 -4.17
CA VAL A 42 -0.83 11.59 -3.21
C VAL A 42 -1.36 10.17 -3.40
N LEU A 43 -1.62 9.75 -4.65
CA LEU A 43 -2.09 8.39 -4.94
C LEU A 43 -1.13 7.32 -4.40
N LEU A 44 0.18 7.50 -4.57
CA LEU A 44 1.19 6.59 -4.06
C LEU A 44 1.22 6.55 -2.52
N ILE A 45 1.12 7.71 -1.87
CA ILE A 45 1.13 7.78 -0.39
C ILE A 45 -0.10 7.10 0.18
N VAL A 46 -1.29 7.35 -0.39
CA VAL A 46 -2.54 6.75 0.07
C VAL A 46 -2.53 5.24 -0.16
N SER A 47 -2.10 4.76 -1.34
CA SER A 47 -2.05 3.33 -1.63
C SER A 47 -1.02 2.59 -0.75
N ALA A 48 0.15 3.18 -0.51
CA ALA A 48 1.16 2.64 0.39
C ALA A 48 0.67 2.61 1.84
N GLY A 49 0.05 3.71 2.31
CA GLY A 49 -0.50 3.82 3.65
C GLY A 49 -1.54 2.74 3.93
N LEU A 50 -2.46 2.49 2.99
CA LEU A 50 -3.46 1.42 3.11
C LEU A 50 -2.83 0.04 3.29
N LEU A 51 -1.80 -0.29 2.50
CA LEU A 51 -1.09 -1.58 2.63
C LEU A 51 -0.39 -1.72 3.98
N ILE A 52 0.29 -0.67 4.44
CA ILE A 52 0.99 -0.67 5.73
C ILE A 52 -0.02 -0.82 6.87
N SER A 53 -1.14 -0.09 6.84
CA SER A 53 -2.19 -0.21 7.85
C SER A 53 -2.77 -1.62 7.92
N MET A 54 -2.99 -2.28 6.78
CA MET A 54 -3.45 -3.67 6.74
C MET A 54 -2.44 -4.63 7.39
N MET A 55 -1.15 -4.46 7.10
CA MET A 55 -0.10 -5.29 7.72
C MET A 55 -0.03 -5.09 9.23
N ILE A 56 -0.08 -3.83 9.69
CA ILE A 56 -0.08 -3.51 11.13
C ILE A 56 -1.29 -4.15 11.81
N LEU A 57 -2.49 -4.01 11.24
CA LEU A 57 -3.70 -4.61 11.79
C LEU A 57 -3.59 -6.14 11.89
N ALA A 58 -3.07 -6.79 10.84
CA ALA A 58 -2.87 -8.25 10.85
C ALA A 58 -1.92 -8.69 11.97
N VAL A 59 -0.80 -7.97 12.16
CA VAL A 59 0.15 -8.24 13.26
C VAL A 59 -0.49 -8.03 14.62
N LEU A 60 -1.23 -6.92 14.81
CA LEU A 60 -1.92 -6.63 16.07
C LEU A 60 -2.95 -7.70 16.44
N LEU A 61 -3.69 -8.24 15.46
CA LEU A 61 -4.64 -9.33 15.69
C LEU A 61 -3.94 -10.64 16.12
N ILE A 62 -2.78 -10.94 15.53
CA ILE A 62 -1.96 -12.10 15.93
C ILE A 62 -1.48 -11.91 17.38
N LEU A 63 -0.94 -10.73 17.71
CA LEU A 63 -0.48 -10.43 19.06
C LEU A 63 -1.61 -10.47 20.09
N LEU A 64 -2.79 -9.94 19.74
CA LEU A 64 -3.98 -10.02 20.59
C LEU A 64 -4.39 -11.48 20.84
N THR A 65 -4.38 -12.31 19.80
CA THR A 65 -4.70 -13.74 19.92
C THR A 65 -3.74 -14.44 20.88
N ILE A 66 -2.44 -14.18 20.75
CA ILE A 66 -1.42 -14.72 21.66
C ILE A 66 -1.66 -14.23 23.09
N ALA A 67 -1.93 -12.94 23.28
CA ALA A 67 -2.17 -12.36 24.60
C ALA A 67 -3.40 -12.97 25.29
N ILE A 68 -4.50 -13.22 24.56
CA ILE A 68 -5.68 -13.90 25.09
C ILE A 68 -5.32 -15.32 25.52
N VAL A 69 -4.62 -16.09 24.68
CA VAL A 69 -4.23 -17.47 24.99
C VAL A 69 -3.29 -17.56 26.19
N GLN A 70 -2.37 -16.59 26.36
CA GLN A 70 -1.45 -16.56 27.50
C GLN A 70 -2.10 -16.12 28.81
N ASN A 71 -3.24 -15.43 28.75
CA ASN A 71 -3.96 -14.91 29.91
C ASN A 71 -5.19 -15.77 30.30
N MET A 72 -5.42 -16.88 29.61
CA MET A 72 -6.40 -17.94 29.93
C MET A 72 -5.72 -19.11 30.63
#